data_AF-A0A067LWG8-F1
#
_entry.id   AF-A0A067LWG8-F1
#
_cell.length_a   1.000
_cell.length_b   1.000
_cell.length_c   1.000
_cell.angle_alpha   90.00
_cell.angle_beta   90.00
_cell.angle_gamma   90.00
#
_symmetry.space_group_name_H-M   'P 1'
#
loop_
_entity.id
_entity.type
_entity.pdbx_description
1 polymer ?
#
loop_
_entity_poly.entity_id
_entity_poly.type
_entity_poly.pdbx_seq_one_letter_code
_entity_poly.pdbx_strand_id
1 'polypeptide(L)'
;MDYPRDVAVVLSCVVAGCIDVYGRHKLSLNFTYMDWKACLKLAADEPHVADTVRAAYAQGKYAAVRDLEELKVSRGRWQTFPPVSPSSVQESESTTSQVVDQFLDGLREKMKFFVATYEWPVWEPPEGLSDQATQHLADLKMVQLANRPSLLLHNLGNLSQGDETLARVKDIFTWRNLHTTLLINTSGCGKTRMLLEGLCLEWGFYFSSIFGQGDMLGSRDFFRAITESIKESRGFMRVLPPSGSSDFQRVLRENRTIANRHFRQIIIARTLILQLFLEVAQDLLPKSSHILKRRWLYLQLRPCVLDGTDIFDSLAQKLQHASQGYLSQLPTLPSSIKIAEIFVVLDQAQFAARQLSGAFLSADRITQRSALGEVVSVWMNVMPYNSFVISGTDLSVKAVDGSFGAAILGRSPLVRFNTGFLDTPELQERYLYSTLRASHISFHPFWKGAAPEGVVLVLAPWQACIYSYLHRSASRRWLFQPSQGPEHVHEDCSRIHSDRWGGICER
;
A
#
# COMPACT_ATOMS: atom_id res chain seq x y z
N MET A 1 -24.08 -4.97 23.04
CA MET A 1 -23.23 -4.97 24.24
C MET A 1 -22.68 -3.55 24.38
N ASP A 2 -23.25 -2.76 25.27
CA ASP A 2 -22.74 -1.43 25.57
C ASP A 2 -21.45 -1.57 26.38
N TYR A 3 -20.32 -1.23 25.77
CA TYR A 3 -19.08 -1.10 26.54
C TYR A 3 -19.14 0.25 27.30
N PRO A 4 -18.79 0.28 28.59
CA PRO A 4 -18.73 1.52 29.36
C PRO A 4 -17.83 2.56 28.65
N ARG A 5 -18.20 3.84 28.68
CA ARG A 5 -17.38 4.96 28.13
C ARG A 5 -15.92 4.90 28.59
N ASP A 6 -15.68 4.34 29.77
CA ASP A 6 -14.36 4.15 30.35
C ASP A 6 -13.47 3.21 29.52
N VAL A 7 -14.03 2.20 28.86
CA VAL A 7 -13.27 1.26 28.02
C VAL A 7 -12.77 1.93 26.74
N ALA A 8 -13.59 2.77 26.10
CA ALA A 8 -13.20 3.50 24.89
C ALA A 8 -12.10 4.54 25.14
N VAL A 9 -12.14 5.18 26.31
CA VAL A 9 -11.07 6.08 26.78
C VAL A 9 -9.80 5.26 27.01
N VAL A 10 -9.86 4.19 27.81
CA VAL A 10 -8.71 3.31 28.07
C VAL A 10 -8.10 2.79 26.77
N LEU A 11 -8.90 2.40 25.78
CA LEU A 11 -8.43 1.92 24.49
C LEU A 11 -7.73 2.99 23.65
N SER A 12 -8.27 4.21 23.63
CA SER A 12 -7.64 5.34 22.96
C SER A 12 -6.28 5.67 23.60
N CYS A 13 -6.15 5.43 24.90
CA CYS A 13 -4.93 5.63 25.69
C CYS A 13 -3.89 4.53 25.48
N VAL A 14 -4.32 3.26 25.39
CA VAL A 14 -3.46 2.12 25.01
C VAL A 14 -2.87 2.38 23.63
N VAL A 15 -3.71 2.71 22.65
CA VAL A 15 -3.28 2.96 21.27
C VAL A 15 -2.39 4.20 21.18
N ALA A 16 -2.75 5.31 21.84
CA ALA A 16 -1.92 6.52 21.86
C ALA A 16 -0.57 6.31 22.57
N GLY A 17 -0.54 5.56 23.68
CA GLY A 17 0.69 5.19 24.38
C GLY A 17 1.58 4.27 23.55
N CYS A 18 1.00 3.27 22.88
CA CYS A 18 1.72 2.41 21.93
C CYS A 18 2.18 3.17 20.68
N ILE A 19 1.50 4.23 20.23
CA ILE A 19 1.97 5.04 19.10
C ILE A 19 3.09 6.00 19.53
N ASP A 20 2.96 6.69 20.67
CA ASP A 20 3.94 7.68 21.14
C ASP A 20 5.26 7.02 21.59
N VAL A 21 5.19 5.91 22.34
CA VAL A 21 6.38 5.17 22.80
C VAL A 21 7.14 4.58 21.61
N TYR A 22 6.46 4.07 20.59
CA TYR A 22 7.12 3.38 19.49
C TYR A 22 7.56 4.33 18.36
N GLY A 23 6.78 5.39 18.11
CA GLY A 23 7.13 6.44 17.15
C GLY A 23 8.39 7.22 17.53
N ARG A 24 8.60 7.51 18.83
CA ARG A 24 9.77 8.28 19.29
C ARG A 24 11.03 7.42 19.49
N HIS A 25 10.90 6.13 19.77
CA HIS A 25 12.03 5.29 20.17
C HIS A 25 12.45 4.21 19.15
N LYS A 26 11.87 4.19 17.94
CA LYS A 26 12.21 3.23 16.85
C LYS A 26 12.12 1.76 17.26
N LEU A 27 11.23 1.42 18.19
CA LEU A 27 10.98 0.04 18.60
C LEU A 27 9.96 -0.61 17.65
N SER A 28 10.07 -1.92 17.41
CA SER A 28 9.10 -2.69 16.63
C SER A 28 7.97 -3.20 17.54
N LEU A 29 6.73 -2.78 17.29
CA LEU A 29 5.53 -3.41 17.86
C LEU A 29 5.35 -4.81 17.26
N ASN A 30 4.82 -5.75 18.05
CA ASN A 30 4.21 -6.94 17.48
C ASN A 30 3.03 -6.51 16.60
N PHE A 31 3.00 -6.94 15.33
CA PHE A 31 1.94 -6.59 14.39
C PHE A 31 0.55 -7.03 14.88
N THR A 32 0.47 -8.04 15.74
CA THR A 32 -0.78 -8.45 16.40
C THR A 32 -1.40 -7.30 17.19
N TYR A 33 -0.60 -6.43 17.83
CA TYR A 33 -1.08 -5.29 18.62
C TYR A 33 -1.25 -4.00 17.79
N MET A 34 -1.14 -4.08 16.47
CA MET A 34 -1.62 -3.01 15.58
C MET A 34 -3.13 -3.17 15.26
N ASP A 35 -3.71 -4.32 15.61
CA ASP A 35 -5.16 -4.54 15.59
C ASP A 35 -5.76 -4.19 16.97
N TRP A 36 -6.68 -3.22 16.99
CA TRP A 36 -7.38 -2.78 18.19
C TRP A 36 -8.14 -3.93 18.88
N LYS A 37 -8.61 -4.94 18.14
CA LYS A 37 -9.30 -6.12 18.69
C LYS A 37 -8.36 -7.00 19.50
N ALA A 38 -7.11 -7.14 19.05
CA ALA A 38 -6.10 -7.90 19.76
C ALA A 38 -5.63 -7.18 21.03
N CYS A 39 -5.52 -5.84 20.99
CA CYS A 39 -5.26 -5.04 22.19
C CYS A 39 -6.40 -5.14 23.21
N LEU A 40 -7.65 -5.17 22.73
CA LEU A 40 -8.83 -5.39 23.57
C LEU A 40 -8.81 -6.74 24.24
N LYS A 41 -8.52 -7.79 23.46
CA LYS A 41 -8.42 -9.14 23.97
C LYS A 41 -7.31 -9.25 25.00
N LEU A 42 -6.13 -8.66 24.74
CA LEU A 42 -5.03 -8.63 25.71
C LEU A 42 -5.43 -7.91 27.01
N ALA A 43 -6.07 -6.74 26.92
CA ALA A 43 -6.51 -6.00 28.10
C ALA A 43 -7.63 -6.72 28.88
N ALA A 44 -8.44 -7.54 28.21
CA ALA A 44 -9.46 -8.37 28.84
C ALA A 44 -8.86 -9.63 29.49
N ASP A 45 -7.89 -10.26 28.82
CA ASP A 45 -7.23 -11.47 29.27
C ASP A 45 -6.20 -11.19 30.38
N GLU A 46 -5.59 -9.99 30.41
CA GLU A 46 -4.52 -9.59 31.33
C GLU A 46 -4.87 -8.28 32.08
N PRO A 47 -5.60 -8.32 33.21
CA PRO A 47 -6.08 -7.13 33.91
C PRO A 47 -4.99 -6.14 34.34
N HIS A 48 -3.79 -6.62 34.68
CA HIS A 48 -2.67 -5.76 35.08
C HIS A 48 -2.15 -4.91 33.92
N VAL A 49 -2.27 -5.38 32.68
CA VAL A 49 -1.96 -4.58 31.47
C VAL A 49 -2.93 -3.41 31.38
N ALA A 50 -4.22 -3.66 31.57
CA ALA A 50 -5.25 -2.62 31.54
C ALA A 50 -5.07 -1.60 32.68
N ASP A 51 -4.73 -2.06 33.89
CA ASP A 51 -4.47 -1.20 35.06
C ASP A 51 -3.22 -0.34 34.87
N THR A 52 -2.14 -0.95 34.36
CA THR A 52 -0.87 -0.25 34.09
C THR A 52 -1.05 0.84 33.04
N VAL A 53 -1.81 0.55 31.98
CA VAL A 53 -2.10 1.56 30.95
C VAL A 53 -3.01 2.67 31.50
N ARG A 54 -4.02 2.33 32.31
CA ARG A 54 -4.86 3.33 33.00
C ARG A 54 -4.02 4.27 33.88
N ALA A 55 -3.13 3.72 34.70
CA ALA A 55 -2.26 4.50 35.56
C ALA A 55 -1.28 5.38 34.75
N ALA A 56 -0.66 4.82 33.71
CA ALA A 56 0.26 5.54 32.84
C ALA A 56 -0.40 6.71 32.13
N TYR A 57 -1.63 6.54 31.65
CA TYR A 57 -2.40 7.60 31.02
C TYR A 57 -2.77 8.71 32.01
N ALA A 58 -3.32 8.35 33.17
CA ALA A 58 -3.69 9.32 34.21
C ALA A 58 -2.49 10.17 34.67
N GLN A 59 -1.27 9.61 34.60
CA GLN A 59 -0.04 10.27 35.02
C GLN A 59 0.76 10.89 33.86
N GLY A 60 0.37 10.66 32.60
CA GLY A 60 1.17 11.01 31.42
C GLY A 60 2.55 10.33 31.35
N LYS A 61 2.73 9.17 32.00
CA LYS A 61 4.01 8.46 32.14
C LYS A 61 3.92 7.03 31.59
N TYR A 62 4.47 6.80 30.40
CA TYR A 62 4.33 5.52 29.67
C TYR A 62 5.47 4.52 29.86
N ALA A 63 6.44 4.80 30.75
CA ALA A 63 7.57 3.90 30.99
C ALA A 63 7.12 2.51 31.48
N ALA A 64 6.16 2.46 32.40
CA ALA A 64 5.63 1.21 32.94
C ALA A 64 4.92 0.36 31.85
N VAL A 65 4.23 1.00 30.89
CA VAL A 65 3.57 0.30 29.77
C VAL A 65 4.61 -0.32 28.84
N ARG A 66 5.71 0.39 28.57
CA ARG A 66 6.82 -0.13 27.75
C ARG A 66 7.46 -1.37 28.36
N ASP A 67 7.50 -1.44 29.68
CA ASP A 67 8.21 -2.48 30.40
C ASP A 67 7.34 -3.72 30.70
N LEU A 68 6.07 -3.74 30.29
CA LEU A 68 5.17 -4.91 30.33
C LEU A 68 5.68 -6.05 29.45
N GLU A 69 5.92 -7.21 30.04
CA GLU A 69 6.42 -8.41 29.33
C GLU A 69 5.42 -8.95 28.29
N GLU A 70 4.13 -8.67 28.47
CA GLU A 70 3.03 -9.07 27.57
C GLU A 70 3.04 -8.27 26.26
N LEU A 71 3.57 -7.05 26.32
CA LEU A 71 3.79 -6.18 25.17
C LEU A 71 5.19 -6.35 24.56
N LYS A 72 6.15 -6.84 25.36
CA LYS A 72 7.45 -7.27 24.83
C LYS A 72 7.21 -8.50 23.97
N VAL A 73 7.80 -8.50 22.77
CA VAL A 73 7.78 -9.67 21.90
C VAL A 73 8.38 -10.84 22.66
N SER A 74 7.54 -11.76 23.12
CA SER A 74 8.02 -13.03 23.66
C SER A 74 8.75 -13.73 22.53
N ARG A 75 10.09 -13.67 22.54
CA ARG A 75 10.93 -14.41 21.57
C ARG A 75 10.60 -15.91 21.54
N GLY A 76 9.89 -16.43 22.54
CA GLY A 76 9.55 -17.83 22.70
C GLY A 76 8.16 -18.29 22.23
N ARG A 77 7.29 -17.43 21.67
CA ARG A 77 5.98 -17.89 21.18
C ARG A 77 5.52 -17.21 19.90
N TRP A 78 6.43 -17.02 18.96
CA TRP A 78 6.06 -17.33 17.58
C TRP A 78 5.59 -18.79 17.60
N GLN A 79 4.55 -19.14 16.85
CA GLN A 79 4.63 -20.44 16.20
C GLN A 79 5.90 -20.36 15.37
N THR A 80 7.02 -20.71 16.00
CA THR A 80 8.23 -21.03 15.31
C THR A 80 7.79 -22.23 14.49
N PHE A 81 7.48 -21.99 13.23
CA PHE A 81 7.86 -22.98 12.25
C PHE A 81 9.31 -23.34 12.62
N PRO A 82 9.59 -24.62 12.87
CA PRO A 82 10.87 -25.04 13.40
C PRO A 82 11.97 -24.36 12.58
N PRO A 83 13.02 -23.80 13.22
CA PRO A 83 14.10 -23.14 12.51
C PRO A 83 14.50 -24.03 11.35
N VAL A 84 14.29 -23.53 10.12
CA VAL A 84 14.46 -24.30 8.90
C VAL A 84 15.89 -24.82 8.91
N SER A 85 16.01 -26.11 9.20
CA SER A 85 17.28 -26.79 9.34
C SER A 85 18.00 -26.74 7.97
N PRO A 86 19.35 -26.79 7.94
CA PRO A 86 20.19 -26.60 6.74
C PRO A 86 19.90 -27.52 5.55
N SER A 87 19.01 -28.48 5.74
CA SER A 87 18.63 -29.55 4.85
C SER A 87 17.12 -29.50 4.59
N SER A 88 16.51 -28.32 4.38
CA SER A 88 15.15 -28.29 3.84
C SER A 88 15.21 -28.89 2.45
N VAL A 89 14.95 -30.20 2.41
CA VAL A 89 14.71 -30.98 1.22
C VAL A 89 13.76 -30.13 0.39
N GLN A 90 14.25 -29.64 -0.75
CA GLN A 90 13.36 -29.00 -1.71
C GLN A 90 12.25 -30.01 -1.95
N GLU A 91 11.01 -29.56 -1.78
CA GLU A 91 9.88 -30.44 -2.04
C GLU A 91 9.96 -30.88 -3.50
N SER A 92 9.59 -32.13 -3.76
CA SER A 92 9.41 -32.58 -5.12
C SER A 92 8.37 -31.69 -5.81
N GLU A 93 8.52 -31.51 -7.12
CA GLU A 93 7.58 -30.71 -7.91
C GLU A 93 6.13 -31.18 -7.73
N SER A 94 5.92 -32.49 -7.60
CA SER A 94 4.62 -33.09 -7.29
C SER A 94 4.00 -32.58 -5.99
N THR A 95 4.79 -32.45 -4.92
CA THR A 95 4.32 -32.00 -3.61
C THR A 95 3.99 -30.51 -3.66
N THR A 96 4.85 -29.71 -4.30
CA THR A 96 4.57 -28.28 -4.51
C THR A 96 3.30 -28.07 -5.33
N SER A 97 3.13 -28.79 -6.44
CA SER A 97 1.91 -28.73 -7.24
C SER A 97 0.69 -29.10 -6.42
N GLN A 98 0.73 -30.18 -5.64
CA GLN A 98 -0.38 -30.58 -4.77
C GLN A 98 -0.76 -29.50 -3.75
N VAL A 99 0.22 -28.86 -3.11
CA VAL A 99 -0.02 -27.76 -2.15
C VAL A 99 -0.65 -26.55 -2.84
N VAL A 100 -0.17 -26.22 -4.05
CA VAL A 100 -0.72 -25.12 -4.86
C VAL A 100 -2.14 -25.43 -5.30
N ASP A 101 -2.39 -26.61 -5.85
CA ASP A 101 -3.71 -27.03 -6.33
C ASP A 101 -4.73 -27.02 -5.20
N GLN A 102 -4.39 -27.59 -4.04
CA GLN A 102 -5.23 -27.53 -2.84
C GLN A 102 -5.55 -26.10 -2.41
N PHE A 103 -4.56 -25.19 -2.49
CA PHE A 103 -4.78 -23.79 -2.15
C PHE A 103 -5.72 -23.10 -3.15
N LEU A 104 -5.51 -23.30 -4.45
CA LEU A 104 -6.32 -22.70 -5.51
C LEU A 104 -7.76 -23.26 -5.51
N ASP A 105 -7.93 -24.55 -5.28
CA ASP A 105 -9.24 -25.19 -5.16
C ASP A 105 -10.03 -24.62 -3.98
N GLY A 106 -9.36 -24.37 -2.85
CA GLY A 106 -9.97 -23.70 -1.69
C GLY A 106 -10.43 -22.26 -1.96
N LEU A 107 -9.90 -21.61 -2.99
CA LEU A 107 -10.30 -20.27 -3.42
C LEU A 107 -11.35 -20.27 -4.52
N ARG A 108 -11.54 -21.36 -5.26
CA ARG A 108 -12.30 -21.38 -6.53
C ARG A 108 -13.74 -20.89 -6.39
N GLU A 109 -14.50 -21.40 -5.40
CA GLU A 109 -15.90 -20.97 -5.20
C GLU A 109 -16.01 -19.51 -4.72
N LYS A 110 -15.08 -19.08 -3.85
CA LYS A 110 -15.01 -17.67 -3.41
C LYS A 110 -14.66 -16.75 -4.57
N MET A 111 -13.76 -17.19 -5.44
CA MET A 111 -13.39 -16.49 -6.66
C MET A 111 -14.59 -16.37 -7.61
N LYS A 112 -15.40 -17.43 -7.79
CA LYS A 112 -16.64 -17.36 -8.59
C LYS A 112 -17.58 -16.29 -8.07
N PHE A 113 -17.84 -16.30 -6.76
CA PHE A 113 -18.67 -15.27 -6.14
C PHE A 113 -18.09 -13.87 -6.36
N PHE A 114 -16.79 -13.69 -6.08
CA PHE A 114 -16.11 -12.41 -6.27
C PHE A 114 -16.18 -11.91 -7.71
N VAL A 115 -15.86 -12.77 -8.67
CA VAL A 115 -15.86 -12.44 -10.10
C VAL A 115 -17.26 -12.10 -10.59
N ALA A 116 -18.31 -12.74 -10.07
CA ALA A 116 -19.69 -12.47 -10.47
C ALA A 116 -20.23 -11.17 -9.84
N THR A 117 -20.07 -11.00 -8.53
CA THR A 117 -20.87 -10.04 -7.74
C THR A 117 -20.07 -8.98 -7.02
N TYR A 118 -18.74 -9.08 -6.93
CA TYR A 118 -18.00 -8.16 -6.07
C TYR A 118 -18.08 -6.73 -6.58
N GLU A 119 -18.48 -5.88 -5.65
CA GLU A 119 -18.39 -4.43 -5.69
C GLU A 119 -17.81 -3.95 -4.37
N TRP A 120 -17.14 -2.80 -4.39
CA TRP A 120 -16.67 -2.21 -3.16
C TRP A 120 -17.85 -1.76 -2.30
N PRO A 121 -17.78 -1.92 -0.96
CA PRO A 121 -18.73 -1.30 -0.08
C PRO A 121 -18.76 0.21 -0.32
N VAL A 122 -19.94 0.79 -0.38
CA VAL A 122 -20.13 2.23 -0.49
C VAL A 122 -20.05 2.83 0.91
N TRP A 123 -19.34 3.94 1.04
CA TRP A 123 -19.22 4.67 2.30
C TRP A 123 -20.51 5.41 2.60
N GLU A 124 -20.97 5.23 3.83
CA GLU A 124 -22.16 5.92 4.34
C GLU A 124 -21.76 7.18 5.12
N PRO A 125 -22.43 8.32 4.87
CA PRO A 125 -22.19 9.55 5.63
C PRO A 125 -22.49 9.36 7.13
N PRO A 126 -21.71 9.99 8.03
CA PRO A 126 -21.96 9.89 9.46
C PRO A 126 -23.28 10.55 9.85
N GLU A 127 -23.87 10.08 10.94
CA GLU A 127 -25.06 10.67 11.54
C GLU A 127 -24.82 12.12 12.00
N GLY A 128 -25.89 12.91 12.09
CA GLY A 128 -25.85 14.29 12.58
C GLY A 128 -25.60 15.37 11.53
N LEU A 129 -25.44 14.98 10.26
CA LEU A 129 -25.47 15.90 9.12
C LEU A 129 -26.91 16.33 8.79
N SER A 130 -27.07 17.45 8.08
CA SER A 130 -28.38 17.83 7.53
C SER A 130 -28.79 16.86 6.43
N ASP A 131 -30.09 16.60 6.27
CA ASP A 131 -30.63 15.68 5.24
C ASP A 131 -30.07 16.01 3.85
N GLN A 132 -29.94 17.30 3.55
CA GLN A 132 -29.42 17.77 2.27
C GLN A 132 -27.92 17.42 2.07
N ALA A 133 -27.13 17.41 3.13
CA ALA A 133 -25.70 17.06 3.09
C ALA A 133 -25.51 15.54 3.09
N THR A 134 -26.32 14.82 3.88
CA THR A 134 -26.37 13.35 3.89
C THR A 134 -26.70 12.83 2.50
N GLN A 135 -27.77 13.35 1.86
CA GLN A 135 -28.15 12.94 0.51
C GLN A 135 -27.02 13.24 -0.50
N HIS A 136 -26.44 14.44 -0.46
CA HIS A 136 -25.33 14.80 -1.36
C HIS A 136 -24.15 13.83 -1.24
N LEU A 137 -23.71 13.53 -0.01
CA LEU A 137 -22.57 12.65 0.22
C LEU A 137 -22.90 11.19 -0.16
N ALA A 138 -24.13 10.73 0.06
CA ALA A 138 -24.58 9.43 -0.39
C ALA A 138 -24.60 9.33 -1.93
N ASP A 139 -25.03 10.39 -2.62
CA ASP A 139 -25.08 10.46 -4.08
C ASP A 139 -23.68 10.39 -4.74
N LEU A 140 -22.63 10.79 -4.02
CA LEU A 140 -21.24 10.65 -4.49
C LEU A 140 -20.80 9.18 -4.60
N LYS A 141 -21.49 8.24 -3.93
CA LYS A 141 -21.18 6.80 -3.95
C LYS A 141 -19.70 6.50 -3.73
N MET A 142 -19.09 7.18 -2.75
CA MET A 142 -17.67 7.01 -2.45
C MET A 142 -17.40 5.58 -1.97
N VAL A 143 -16.27 5.02 -2.36
CA VAL A 143 -15.85 3.70 -1.89
C VAL A 143 -15.46 3.77 -0.42
N GLN A 144 -15.96 2.83 0.40
CA GLN A 144 -15.53 2.65 1.77
C GLN A 144 -14.28 1.80 1.85
N LEU A 145 -13.29 2.32 2.57
CA LEU A 145 -12.05 1.64 2.88
C LEU A 145 -11.72 1.89 4.35
N ALA A 146 -11.57 0.82 5.14
CA ALA A 146 -11.37 0.92 6.60
C ALA A 146 -12.37 1.86 7.30
N ASN A 147 -13.65 1.81 6.90
CA ASN A 147 -14.74 2.67 7.41
C ASN A 147 -14.58 4.16 7.09
N ARG A 148 -13.81 4.51 6.07
CA ARG A 148 -13.56 5.87 5.61
C ARG A 148 -13.85 6.00 4.11
N PRO A 149 -14.22 7.19 3.62
CA PRO A 149 -14.37 7.41 2.20
C PRO A 149 -12.98 7.42 1.54
N SER A 150 -12.82 6.67 0.46
CA SER A 150 -11.58 6.59 -0.31
C SER A 150 -11.71 7.36 -1.61
N LEU A 151 -11.03 8.50 -1.71
CA LEU A 151 -10.93 9.21 -2.98
C LEU A 151 -10.13 8.47 -4.02
N LEU A 152 -9.10 7.76 -3.58
CA LEU A 152 -8.23 7.04 -4.47
C LEU A 152 -9.05 6.05 -5.32
N LEU A 153 -10.12 5.49 -4.75
CA LEU A 153 -11.00 4.53 -5.41
C LEU A 153 -12.31 5.14 -5.94
N HIS A 154 -12.65 6.38 -5.59
CA HIS A 154 -13.86 7.05 -6.06
C HIS A 154 -13.88 7.18 -7.59
N ASN A 155 -14.90 6.63 -8.25
CA ASN A 155 -15.03 6.58 -9.72
C ASN A 155 -13.84 5.93 -10.46
N LEU A 156 -13.10 5.02 -9.82
CA LEU A 156 -11.98 4.33 -10.46
C LEU A 156 -12.45 3.49 -11.66
N GLY A 157 -11.77 3.66 -12.81
CA GLY A 157 -12.09 2.99 -14.06
C GLY A 157 -13.23 3.65 -14.86
N ASN A 158 -13.70 4.83 -14.47
CA ASN A 158 -14.80 5.52 -15.16
C ASN A 158 -14.32 6.74 -15.98
N LEU A 159 -13.07 6.73 -16.46
CA LEU A 159 -12.55 7.81 -17.31
C LEU A 159 -13.30 7.85 -18.66
N SER A 160 -13.76 9.03 -19.07
CA SER A 160 -14.51 9.22 -20.31
C SER A 160 -13.60 9.52 -21.50
N GLN A 161 -14.10 9.26 -22.71
CA GLN A 161 -13.43 9.70 -23.95
C GLN A 161 -13.44 11.23 -23.99
N GLY A 162 -12.26 11.84 -24.02
CA GLY A 162 -12.07 13.29 -23.93
C GLY A 162 -11.49 13.78 -22.60
N ASP A 163 -11.34 12.91 -21.60
CA ASP A 163 -10.58 13.22 -20.40
C ASP A 163 -9.07 13.25 -20.72
N GLU A 164 -8.41 14.37 -20.46
CA GLU A 164 -6.95 14.49 -20.61
C GLU A 164 -6.20 13.45 -19.77
N THR A 165 -6.76 13.07 -18.62
CA THR A 165 -6.24 12.02 -17.75
C THR A 165 -6.17 10.68 -18.48
N LEU A 166 -7.18 10.36 -19.30
CA LEU A 166 -7.19 9.12 -20.07
C LEU A 166 -6.03 9.09 -21.08
N ALA A 167 -5.73 10.23 -21.71
CA ALA A 167 -4.59 10.34 -22.62
C ALA A 167 -3.26 10.14 -21.89
N ARG A 168 -3.10 10.74 -20.70
CA ARG A 168 -1.91 10.57 -19.83
C ARG A 168 -1.74 9.12 -19.38
N VAL A 169 -2.83 8.46 -18.95
CA VAL A 169 -2.82 7.05 -18.54
C VAL A 169 -2.41 6.17 -19.72
N LYS A 170 -2.97 6.39 -20.91
CA LYS A 170 -2.60 5.64 -22.11
C LYS A 170 -1.13 5.83 -22.50
N ASP A 171 -0.59 7.04 -22.36
CA ASP A 171 0.84 7.28 -22.60
C ASP A 171 1.73 6.48 -21.63
N ILE A 172 1.38 6.43 -20.34
CA ILE A 172 2.10 5.63 -19.32
C ILE A 172 2.04 4.12 -19.65
N PHE A 173 0.86 3.63 -20.04
CA PHE A 173 0.58 2.24 -20.34
C PHE A 173 0.70 1.93 -21.85
N THR A 174 1.75 2.46 -22.50
CA THR A 174 1.98 2.21 -23.92
C THR A 174 2.79 0.94 -24.15
N TRP A 175 2.22 -0.02 -24.90
CA TRP A 175 2.85 -1.30 -25.28
C TRP A 175 4.04 -1.21 -26.25
N ARG A 176 4.41 -0.01 -26.70
CA ARG A 176 5.43 0.15 -27.73
C ARG A 176 6.80 -0.18 -27.12
N ASN A 177 7.39 -1.29 -27.55
CA ASN A 177 8.82 -1.62 -27.43
C ASN A 177 9.39 -2.02 -26.06
N LEU A 178 8.68 -2.80 -25.23
CA LEU A 178 9.28 -3.44 -24.04
C LEU A 178 9.94 -2.42 -23.09
N HIS A 179 9.27 -1.31 -22.82
CA HIS A 179 9.83 -0.21 -22.06
C HIS A 179 9.51 -0.32 -20.56
N THR A 180 10.47 0.13 -19.75
CA THR A 180 10.22 0.52 -18.38
C THR A 180 9.83 1.99 -18.38
N THR A 181 8.63 2.31 -17.92
CA THR A 181 8.18 3.67 -17.66
C THR A 181 8.46 4.01 -16.19
N LEU A 182 9.13 5.14 -15.96
CA LEU A 182 9.34 5.69 -14.64
C LEU A 182 8.43 6.88 -14.44
N LEU A 183 7.55 6.75 -13.46
CA LEU A 183 6.63 7.79 -13.07
C LEU A 183 7.17 8.51 -11.83
N ILE A 184 7.87 9.62 -12.05
CA ILE A 184 8.53 10.40 -11.00
C ILE A 184 7.81 11.73 -10.86
N ASN A 185 7.14 11.94 -9.74
CA ASN A 185 6.44 13.19 -9.47
C ASN A 185 6.39 13.42 -7.95
N THR A 186 5.98 14.61 -7.52
CA THR A 186 5.83 14.99 -6.11
C THR A 186 4.79 14.12 -5.39
N SER A 187 4.86 14.04 -4.07
CA SER A 187 3.87 13.29 -3.29
C SER A 187 2.48 13.92 -3.44
N GLY A 188 1.44 13.10 -3.55
CA GLY A 188 0.04 13.57 -3.59
C GLY A 188 -0.45 14.14 -4.92
N CYS A 189 0.36 14.18 -5.99
CA CYS A 189 -0.11 14.59 -7.33
C CYS A 189 -0.98 13.53 -8.04
N GLY A 190 -1.33 12.42 -7.39
CA GLY A 190 -2.18 11.38 -7.97
C GLY A 190 -1.46 10.27 -8.75
N LYS A 191 -0.16 10.04 -8.51
CA LYS A 191 0.62 8.91 -9.10
C LYS A 191 -0.10 7.58 -8.96
N THR A 192 -0.40 7.18 -7.73
CA THR A 192 -1.11 5.93 -7.45
C THR A 192 -2.44 5.89 -8.19
N ARG A 193 -3.22 6.98 -8.22
CA ARG A 193 -4.49 7.02 -8.96
C ARG A 193 -4.31 6.68 -10.44
N MET A 194 -3.34 7.29 -11.12
CA MET A 194 -3.06 6.96 -12.53
C MET A 194 -2.69 5.51 -12.75
N LEU A 195 -1.86 4.94 -11.87
CA LEU A 195 -1.46 3.53 -11.98
C LEU A 195 -2.68 2.62 -11.88
N LEU A 196 -3.60 2.92 -10.96
CA LEU A 196 -4.83 2.18 -10.78
C LEU A 196 -5.80 2.37 -11.95
N GLU A 197 -5.92 3.57 -12.51
CA GLU A 197 -6.71 3.81 -13.73
C GLU A 197 -6.15 3.01 -14.92
N GLY A 198 -4.83 3.00 -15.10
CA GLY A 198 -4.19 2.21 -16.14
C GLY A 198 -4.43 0.72 -15.99
N LEU A 199 -4.43 0.20 -14.77
CA LEU A 199 -4.77 -1.21 -14.48
C LEU A 199 -6.28 -1.52 -14.57
N CYS A 200 -7.14 -0.51 -14.68
CA CYS A 200 -8.53 -0.73 -15.12
C CYS A 200 -8.61 -0.88 -16.65
N LEU A 201 -7.72 -0.22 -17.39
CA LEU A 201 -7.65 -0.29 -18.84
C LEU A 201 -6.86 -1.48 -19.35
N GLU A 202 -5.86 -1.94 -18.59
CA GLU A 202 -4.90 -2.98 -19.00
C GLU A 202 -4.77 -4.09 -17.96
N TRP A 203 -4.45 -5.31 -18.41
CA TRP A 203 -4.11 -6.39 -17.48
C TRP A 203 -2.75 -6.12 -16.85
N GLY A 204 -2.64 -6.33 -15.54
CA GLY A 204 -1.37 -6.09 -14.87
C GLY A 204 -1.33 -6.53 -13.43
N PHE A 205 -0.12 -6.57 -12.89
CA PHE A 205 0.18 -6.82 -11.50
C PHE A 205 0.51 -5.51 -10.77
N TYR A 206 -0.20 -5.22 -9.68
CA TYR A 206 0.03 -4.06 -8.83
C TYR A 206 0.80 -4.43 -7.56
N PHE A 207 2.02 -3.92 -7.43
CA PHE A 207 2.86 -4.07 -6.25
C PHE A 207 3.00 -2.72 -5.55
N SER A 208 2.79 -2.69 -4.23
CA SER A 208 3.19 -1.55 -3.41
C SER A 208 4.44 -1.91 -2.63
N SER A 209 5.46 -1.05 -2.70
CA SER A 209 6.68 -1.21 -1.90
C SER A 209 6.46 -0.90 -0.42
N ILE A 210 5.33 -0.28 -0.06
CA ILE A 210 4.99 0.10 1.31
C ILE A 210 3.69 -0.58 1.74
N PHE A 211 3.66 -1.06 2.99
CA PHE A 211 2.49 -1.67 3.60
C PHE A 211 2.36 -1.14 5.04
N GLY A 212 1.12 -0.97 5.53
CA GLY A 212 0.86 -0.64 6.94
C GLY A 212 0.81 0.85 7.33
N GLN A 213 0.86 1.79 6.38
CA GLN A 213 0.54 3.21 6.66
C GLN A 213 -0.84 3.57 6.08
N GLY A 214 -1.82 3.82 6.95
CA GLY A 214 -3.15 4.30 6.55
C GLY A 214 -4.08 3.21 5.99
N ASP A 215 -4.84 3.58 4.97
CA ASP A 215 -5.83 2.71 4.33
C ASP A 215 -5.10 1.59 3.54
N MET A 216 -4.97 0.41 4.16
CA MET A 216 -4.16 -0.73 3.72
C MET A 216 -4.57 -1.23 2.32
N LEU A 217 -3.93 -0.71 1.27
CA LEU A 217 -4.15 -1.15 -0.10
C LEU A 217 -2.96 -1.95 -0.63
N GLY A 218 -3.28 -3.02 -1.35
CA GLY A 218 -2.29 -3.92 -1.92
C GLY A 218 -2.04 -5.15 -1.06
N SER A 219 -1.31 -6.10 -1.64
CA SER A 219 -0.78 -7.24 -0.91
C SER A 219 0.52 -6.92 -0.17
N ARG A 220 0.74 -7.61 0.95
CA ARG A 220 1.96 -7.53 1.76
C ARG A 220 3.12 -8.34 1.16
N ASP A 221 2.86 -9.22 0.20
CA ASP A 221 3.83 -10.12 -0.43
C ASP A 221 5.19 -9.47 -0.74
N PHE A 222 5.18 -8.39 -1.51
CA PHE A 222 6.40 -7.70 -1.91
C PHE A 222 7.06 -6.94 -0.76
N PHE A 223 6.26 -6.22 0.05
CA PHE A 223 6.75 -5.50 1.22
C PHE A 223 7.49 -6.46 2.17
N ARG A 224 6.85 -7.57 2.55
CA ARG A 224 7.43 -8.56 3.45
C ARG A 224 8.72 -9.15 2.90
N ALA A 225 8.78 -9.45 1.60
CA ALA A 225 10.00 -9.98 1.02
C ALA A 225 11.20 -9.04 1.22
N ILE A 226 11.04 -7.75 0.94
CA ILE A 226 12.13 -6.76 1.04
C ILE A 226 12.42 -6.29 2.48
N THR A 227 11.45 -6.39 3.40
CA THR A 227 11.62 -5.95 4.79
C THR A 227 12.02 -7.07 5.75
N GLU A 228 11.55 -8.29 5.52
CA GLU A 228 11.59 -9.43 6.45
C GLU A 228 12.20 -10.67 5.77
N SER A 229 11.50 -11.31 4.83
CA SER A 229 11.80 -12.69 4.40
C SER A 229 13.18 -12.88 3.80
N ILE A 230 13.66 -11.94 2.97
CA ILE A 230 15.02 -12.01 2.42
C ILE A 230 16.06 -11.89 3.54
N LYS A 231 15.84 -11.00 4.52
CA LYS A 231 16.79 -10.75 5.61
C LYS A 231 16.89 -11.90 6.59
N GLU A 232 15.81 -12.66 6.74
CA GLU A 232 15.70 -13.83 7.61
C GLU A 232 16.15 -15.13 6.91
N SER A 233 16.35 -15.08 5.59
CA SER A 233 16.83 -16.22 4.84
C SER A 233 18.25 -16.58 5.24
N ARG A 234 18.45 -17.88 5.50
CA ARG A 234 19.76 -18.43 5.81
C ARG A 234 20.76 -18.11 4.70
N GLY A 235 21.95 -17.65 5.09
CA GLY A 235 23.04 -17.32 4.14
C GLY A 235 22.97 -15.89 3.61
N PHE A 236 21.86 -15.16 3.83
CA PHE A 236 21.76 -13.77 3.44
C PHE A 236 22.61 -12.87 4.34
N MET A 237 23.37 -11.96 3.72
CA MET A 237 24.11 -10.91 4.43
C MET A 237 23.64 -9.53 4.00
N ARG A 238 23.22 -8.72 4.98
CA ARG A 238 22.71 -7.35 4.74
C ARG A 238 23.74 -6.40 4.17
N VAL A 239 25.02 -6.66 4.46
CA VAL A 239 26.16 -5.87 4.00
C VAL A 239 27.16 -6.83 3.39
N LEU A 240 27.57 -6.55 2.16
CA LEU A 240 28.59 -7.33 1.47
C LEU A 240 29.96 -7.18 2.18
N PRO A 241 30.78 -8.24 2.21
CA PRO A 241 32.18 -8.13 2.60
C PRO A 241 32.93 -7.10 1.72
N PRO A 242 34.14 -6.68 2.12
CA PRO A 242 35.01 -5.90 1.25
C PRO A 242 35.26 -6.62 -0.07
N SER A 243 35.32 -5.88 -1.19
CA SER A 243 35.44 -6.42 -2.55
C SER A 243 36.70 -7.27 -2.77
N GLY A 244 37.76 -7.05 -1.98
CA GLY A 244 38.99 -7.84 -1.99
C GLY A 244 38.95 -9.12 -1.13
N SER A 245 37.89 -9.38 -0.38
CA SER A 245 37.78 -10.60 0.43
C SER A 245 37.47 -11.83 -0.42
N SER A 246 37.99 -12.99 -0.02
CA SER A 246 37.73 -14.28 -0.67
C SER A 246 36.25 -14.66 -0.68
N ASP A 247 35.49 -14.20 0.32
CA ASP A 247 34.07 -14.49 0.46
C ASP A 247 33.16 -13.58 -0.37
N PHE A 248 33.64 -12.44 -0.85
CA PHE A 248 32.81 -11.42 -1.51
C PHE A 248 31.93 -11.99 -2.62
N GLN A 249 32.51 -12.74 -3.56
CA GLN A 249 31.78 -13.30 -4.70
C GLN A 249 30.82 -14.43 -4.31
N ARG A 250 31.15 -15.19 -3.26
CA ARG A 250 30.28 -16.24 -2.74
C ARG A 250 29.04 -15.60 -2.13
N VAL A 251 29.22 -14.60 -1.28
CA VAL A 251 28.14 -13.89 -0.59
C VAL A 251 27.25 -13.13 -1.56
N LEU A 252 27.83 -12.41 -2.52
CA LEU A 252 27.03 -11.68 -3.51
C LEU A 252 26.13 -12.63 -4.32
N ARG A 253 26.66 -13.79 -4.74
CA ARG A 253 25.87 -14.81 -5.43
C ARG A 253 24.78 -15.39 -4.55
N GLU A 254 25.09 -15.68 -3.28
CA GLU A 254 24.12 -16.20 -2.32
C GLU A 254 22.96 -15.21 -2.10
N ASN A 255 23.28 -13.94 -1.81
CA ASN A 255 22.30 -12.88 -1.65
C ASN A 255 21.36 -12.75 -2.85
N ARG A 256 21.94 -12.74 -4.06
CA ARG A 256 21.16 -12.68 -5.31
C ARG A 256 20.30 -13.91 -5.50
N THR A 257 20.80 -15.11 -5.18
CA THR A 257 20.04 -16.36 -5.28
C THR A 257 18.84 -16.35 -4.35
N ILE A 258 19.02 -15.92 -3.11
CA ILE A 258 17.97 -15.77 -2.11
C ILE A 258 16.92 -14.76 -2.59
N ALA A 259 17.35 -13.55 -2.98
CA ALA A 259 16.43 -12.52 -3.45
C ALA A 259 15.66 -12.95 -4.71
N ASN A 260 16.35 -13.59 -5.66
CA ASN A 260 15.75 -14.12 -6.89
C ASN A 260 14.63 -15.12 -6.58
N ARG A 261 14.86 -16.03 -5.64
CA ARG A 261 13.87 -17.02 -5.21
C ARG A 261 12.61 -16.35 -4.64
N HIS A 262 12.77 -15.41 -3.71
CA HIS A 262 11.63 -14.68 -3.11
C HIS A 262 10.83 -13.89 -4.15
N PHE A 263 11.52 -13.16 -5.03
CA PHE A 263 10.85 -12.38 -6.08
C PHE A 263 10.16 -13.27 -7.13
N ARG A 264 10.69 -14.47 -7.42
CA ARG A 264 10.02 -15.47 -8.25
C ARG A 264 8.76 -16.04 -7.61
N GLN A 265 8.80 -16.36 -6.32
CA GLN A 265 7.63 -16.85 -5.59
C GLN A 265 6.47 -15.87 -5.66
N ILE A 266 6.76 -14.58 -5.48
CA ILE A 266 5.77 -13.50 -5.58
C ILE A 266 5.10 -13.46 -6.96
N ILE A 267 5.90 -13.46 -8.03
CA ILE A 267 5.33 -13.33 -9.38
C ILE A 267 4.57 -14.59 -9.79
N ILE A 268 5.06 -15.78 -9.42
CA ILE A 268 4.38 -17.04 -9.69
C ILE A 268 3.05 -17.11 -8.94
N ALA A 269 3.03 -16.73 -7.66
CA ALA A 269 1.79 -16.67 -6.87
C ALA A 269 0.73 -15.79 -7.55
N ARG A 270 1.13 -14.61 -8.02
CA ARG A 270 0.22 -13.71 -8.74
C ARG A 270 -0.25 -14.24 -10.08
N THR A 271 0.63 -14.90 -10.83
CA THR A 271 0.25 -15.53 -12.10
C THR A 271 -0.71 -16.71 -11.89
N LEU A 272 -0.50 -17.55 -10.87
CA LEU A 272 -1.41 -18.65 -10.51
C LEU A 272 -2.80 -18.14 -10.11
N ILE A 273 -2.85 -17.10 -9.27
CA ILE A 273 -4.12 -16.52 -8.85
C ILE A 273 -4.83 -15.81 -10.02
N LEU A 274 -4.07 -15.15 -10.91
CA LEU A 274 -4.61 -14.59 -12.15
C LEU A 274 -5.17 -15.69 -13.06
N GLN A 275 -4.47 -16.81 -13.20
CA GLN A 275 -4.94 -17.95 -13.99
C GLN A 275 -6.30 -18.43 -13.46
N LEU A 276 -6.41 -18.68 -12.14
CA LEU A 276 -7.67 -19.04 -11.50
C LEU A 276 -8.77 -18.00 -11.73
N PHE A 277 -8.44 -16.71 -11.58
CA PHE A 277 -9.38 -15.61 -11.82
C PHE A 277 -9.92 -15.64 -13.26
N LEU A 278 -9.04 -15.86 -14.25
CA LEU A 278 -9.41 -15.87 -15.66
C LEU A 278 -10.21 -17.11 -16.04
N GLU A 279 -9.85 -18.29 -15.55
CA GLU A 279 -10.64 -19.52 -15.71
C GLU A 279 -12.08 -19.31 -15.23
N VAL A 280 -12.22 -18.81 -14.00
CA VAL A 280 -13.54 -18.52 -13.41
C VAL A 280 -14.30 -17.43 -14.18
N ALA A 281 -13.61 -16.39 -14.65
CA ALA A 281 -14.24 -15.29 -15.39
C ALA A 281 -14.77 -15.72 -16.76
N GLN A 282 -14.07 -16.62 -17.45
CA GLN A 282 -14.51 -17.16 -18.74
C GLN A 282 -15.85 -17.90 -18.64
N ASP A 283 -16.10 -18.55 -17.50
CA ASP A 283 -17.34 -19.30 -17.25
C ASP A 283 -18.54 -18.38 -16.93
N LEU A 284 -18.30 -17.19 -16.37
CA LEU A 284 -19.34 -16.39 -15.73
C LEU A 284 -19.77 -15.13 -16.48
N LEU A 285 -18.84 -14.45 -17.18
CA LEU A 285 -19.12 -13.15 -17.77
C LEU A 285 -18.83 -13.14 -19.27
N PRO A 286 -19.78 -12.66 -20.12
CA PRO A 286 -19.47 -12.36 -21.52
C PRO A 286 -18.32 -11.35 -21.55
N LYS A 287 -17.41 -11.48 -22.54
CA LYS A 287 -16.06 -10.89 -22.72
C LYS A 287 -15.93 -9.35 -22.51
N SER A 288 -16.47 -8.77 -21.45
CA SER A 288 -16.30 -7.38 -21.06
C SER A 288 -15.01 -7.25 -20.26
N SER A 289 -13.92 -7.01 -20.99
CA SER A 289 -12.57 -6.99 -20.43
C SER A 289 -12.40 -5.91 -19.36
N HIS A 290 -13.11 -4.78 -19.45
CA HIS A 290 -12.93 -3.66 -18.52
C HIS A 290 -13.45 -3.97 -17.10
N ILE A 291 -14.64 -4.57 -16.98
CA ILE A 291 -15.18 -4.96 -15.66
C ILE A 291 -14.26 -6.00 -15.00
N LEU A 292 -13.78 -6.96 -15.80
CA LEU A 292 -12.88 -8.01 -15.31
C LEU A 292 -11.52 -7.46 -14.90
N LYS A 293 -10.89 -6.58 -15.69
CA LYS A 293 -9.63 -5.89 -15.34
C LYS A 293 -9.79 -5.09 -14.04
N ARG A 294 -10.90 -4.36 -13.89
CA ARG A 294 -11.20 -3.62 -12.67
C ARG A 294 -11.40 -4.53 -11.46
N ARG A 295 -12.13 -5.65 -11.60
CA ARG A 295 -12.29 -6.65 -10.52
C ARG A 295 -10.96 -7.32 -10.16
N TRP A 296 -10.12 -7.61 -11.15
CA TRP A 296 -8.77 -8.10 -10.93
C TRP A 296 -7.92 -7.11 -10.13
N LEU A 297 -7.98 -5.82 -10.48
CA LEU A 297 -7.33 -4.78 -9.70
C LEU A 297 -7.87 -4.72 -8.27
N TYR A 298 -9.18 -4.81 -8.07
CA TYR A 298 -9.79 -4.80 -6.74
C TYR A 298 -9.29 -5.94 -5.86
N LEU A 299 -9.12 -7.14 -6.44
CA LEU A 299 -8.56 -8.29 -5.72
C LEU A 299 -7.12 -8.00 -5.26
N GLN A 300 -6.31 -7.38 -6.11
CA GLN A 300 -4.94 -7.00 -5.76
C GLN A 300 -4.87 -5.89 -4.70
N LEU A 301 -5.83 -4.97 -4.70
CA LEU A 301 -5.93 -3.88 -3.74
C LEU A 301 -6.46 -4.35 -2.38
N ARG A 302 -7.30 -5.39 -2.35
CA ARG A 302 -7.85 -5.99 -1.13
C ARG A 302 -7.75 -7.51 -1.19
N PRO A 303 -6.55 -8.07 -1.00
CA PRO A 303 -6.34 -9.51 -1.17
C PRO A 303 -7.08 -10.36 -0.14
N CYS A 304 -7.42 -9.78 1.02
CA CYS A 304 -8.20 -10.41 2.08
C CYS A 304 -9.71 -10.54 1.80
N VAL A 305 -10.18 -10.08 0.64
CA VAL A 305 -11.62 -10.06 0.33
C VAL A 305 -12.25 -11.45 0.18
N LEU A 306 -11.48 -12.46 -0.22
CA LEU A 306 -12.03 -13.79 -0.49
C LEU A 306 -12.21 -14.61 0.79
N ASP A 307 -11.23 -14.62 1.68
CA ASP A 307 -11.21 -15.51 2.85
C ASP A 307 -10.67 -14.87 4.13
N GLY A 308 -10.50 -13.54 4.13
CA GLY A 308 -9.92 -12.80 5.25
C GLY A 308 -8.39 -12.80 5.30
N THR A 309 -7.71 -13.56 4.42
CA THR A 309 -6.25 -13.65 4.36
C THR A 309 -5.70 -13.01 3.09
N ASP A 310 -4.47 -12.47 3.14
CA ASP A 310 -3.82 -12.02 1.92
C ASP A 310 -3.44 -13.23 1.05
N ILE A 311 -4.25 -13.51 0.04
CA ILE A 311 -4.12 -14.72 -0.79
C ILE A 311 -2.81 -14.75 -1.58
N PHE A 312 -2.26 -13.59 -1.99
CA PHE A 312 -1.01 -13.52 -2.75
C PHE A 312 0.17 -13.80 -1.83
N ASP A 313 0.18 -13.13 -0.68
CA ASP A 313 1.18 -13.31 0.36
C ASP A 313 1.18 -14.73 0.94
N SER A 314 0.00 -15.33 1.08
CA SER A 314 -0.19 -16.71 1.56
C SER A 314 0.32 -17.74 0.55
N LEU A 315 0.01 -17.56 -0.73
CA LEU A 315 0.52 -18.46 -1.76
C LEU A 315 2.04 -18.32 -1.96
N ALA A 316 2.57 -17.10 -1.92
CA ALA A 316 4.01 -16.87 -1.98
C ALA A 316 4.76 -17.58 -0.83
N GLN A 317 4.19 -17.61 0.38
CA GLN A 317 4.74 -18.39 1.50
C GLN A 317 4.70 -19.89 1.25
N LYS A 318 3.60 -20.43 0.70
CA LYS A 318 3.51 -21.85 0.37
C LYS A 318 4.56 -22.26 -0.66
N LEU A 319 4.95 -21.35 -1.55
CA LEU A 319 6.04 -21.54 -2.50
C LEU A 319 7.44 -21.43 -1.89
N GLN A 320 7.58 -21.18 -0.58
CA GLN A 320 8.89 -21.02 0.07
C GLN A 320 9.80 -22.26 -0.08
N HIS A 321 9.20 -23.45 -0.13
CA HIS A 321 9.89 -24.75 -0.25
C HIS A 321 9.90 -25.34 -1.66
N ALA A 322 9.29 -24.65 -2.63
CA ALA A 322 9.19 -25.09 -4.02
C ALA A 322 10.56 -25.40 -4.65
N SER A 323 10.65 -26.44 -5.47
CA SER A 323 11.89 -26.73 -6.21
C SER A 323 12.28 -25.56 -7.12
N GLN A 324 13.56 -25.48 -7.49
CA GLN A 324 13.98 -24.48 -8.49
C GLN A 324 13.38 -24.75 -9.87
N GLY A 325 13.08 -26.01 -10.20
CA GLY A 325 12.39 -26.38 -11.43
C GLY A 325 10.99 -25.79 -11.48
N TYR A 326 10.22 -25.90 -10.38
CA TYR A 326 8.91 -25.28 -10.26
C TYR A 326 8.98 -23.75 -10.40
N LEU A 327 9.95 -23.10 -9.73
CA LEU A 327 10.11 -21.64 -9.79
C LEU A 327 10.73 -21.12 -11.09
N SER A 328 11.21 -22.01 -11.96
CA SER A 328 11.82 -21.64 -13.23
C SER A 328 10.80 -21.30 -14.31
N GLN A 329 9.56 -21.77 -14.16
CA GLN A 329 8.50 -21.63 -15.17
C GLN A 329 7.36 -20.77 -14.64
N LEU A 330 6.89 -19.85 -15.48
CA LEU A 330 5.63 -19.15 -15.19
C LEU A 330 4.45 -20.06 -15.57
N PRO A 331 3.36 -20.05 -14.78
CA PRO A 331 2.12 -20.70 -15.16
C PRO A 331 1.63 -20.19 -16.52
N THR A 332 1.06 -21.08 -17.33
CA THR A 332 0.50 -20.71 -18.63
C THR A 332 -0.87 -20.06 -18.41
N LEU A 333 -1.06 -18.87 -18.96
CA LEU A 333 -2.36 -18.19 -18.92
C LEU A 333 -3.28 -18.68 -20.05
N PRO A 334 -4.61 -18.58 -19.88
CA PRO A 334 -5.56 -18.89 -20.93
C PRO A 334 -5.29 -18.08 -22.20
N SER A 335 -5.54 -18.66 -23.38
CA SER A 335 -5.22 -18.09 -24.70
C SER A 335 -5.81 -16.68 -24.97
N SER A 336 -6.81 -16.28 -24.19
CA SER A 336 -7.40 -14.93 -24.24
C SER A 336 -6.45 -13.81 -23.81
N ILE A 337 -5.40 -14.11 -23.05
CA ILE A 337 -4.43 -13.13 -22.54
C ILE A 337 -3.04 -13.72 -22.65
N LYS A 338 -2.12 -13.00 -23.30
CA LYS A 338 -0.72 -13.40 -23.31
C LYS A 338 -0.02 -12.85 -22.08
N ILE A 339 0.84 -13.65 -21.46
CA ILE A 339 1.68 -13.18 -20.35
C ILE A 339 2.47 -11.94 -20.77
N ALA A 340 2.99 -11.91 -22.00
CA ALA A 340 3.71 -10.75 -22.56
C ALA A 340 2.86 -9.46 -22.59
N GLU A 341 1.54 -9.55 -22.50
CA GLU A 341 0.59 -8.43 -22.49
C GLU A 341 0.16 -8.03 -21.05
N ILE A 342 0.93 -8.42 -20.03
CA ILE A 342 0.70 -8.02 -18.64
C ILE A 342 1.65 -6.90 -18.22
N PHE A 343 1.11 -5.81 -17.69
CA PHE A 343 1.91 -4.76 -17.06
C PHE A 343 2.38 -5.18 -15.67
N VAL A 344 3.60 -4.81 -15.32
CA VAL A 344 4.14 -4.95 -13.96
C VAL A 344 4.29 -3.58 -13.36
N VAL A 345 3.43 -3.24 -12.41
CA VAL A 345 3.36 -1.93 -11.79
C VAL A 345 3.94 -1.98 -10.38
N LEU A 346 4.99 -1.22 -10.13
CA LEU A 346 5.61 -1.07 -8.81
C LEU A 346 5.44 0.35 -8.29
N ASP A 347 4.55 0.51 -7.32
CA ASP A 347 4.27 1.78 -6.67
C ASP A 347 5.17 1.99 -5.44
N GLN A 348 5.35 3.27 -5.08
CA GLN A 348 6.17 3.73 -3.96
C GLN A 348 7.61 3.16 -3.97
N ALA A 349 8.17 2.99 -5.15
CA ALA A 349 9.44 2.32 -5.40
C ALA A 349 10.64 2.95 -4.67
N GLN A 350 10.55 4.21 -4.23
CA GLN A 350 11.57 4.84 -3.39
C GLN A 350 11.79 4.09 -2.07
N PHE A 351 10.77 3.38 -1.57
CA PHE A 351 10.95 2.53 -0.39
C PHE A 351 11.82 1.32 -0.72
N ALA A 352 11.52 0.59 -1.80
CA ALA A 352 12.34 -0.52 -2.28
C ALA A 352 13.77 -0.07 -2.64
N ALA A 353 13.92 1.15 -3.16
CA ALA A 353 15.22 1.73 -3.48
C ALA A 353 16.12 1.95 -2.25
N ARG A 354 15.54 2.00 -1.04
CA ARG A 354 16.26 2.17 0.23
C ARG A 354 16.45 0.85 0.98
N GLN A 355 15.72 -0.20 0.60
CA GLN A 355 15.88 -1.52 1.22
C GLN A 355 17.11 -2.23 0.66
N LEU A 356 17.82 -2.97 1.53
CA LEU A 356 18.92 -3.86 1.15
C LEU A 356 20.07 -3.19 0.37
N SER A 357 20.30 -1.88 0.56
CA SER A 357 21.25 -1.06 -0.20
C SER A 357 22.73 -1.39 -0.01
N GLY A 358 23.07 -2.33 0.87
CA GLY A 358 24.44 -2.86 1.05
C GLY A 358 24.58 -4.34 0.70
N ALA A 359 23.48 -5.01 0.30
CA ALA A 359 23.46 -6.44 0.09
C ALA A 359 23.78 -6.85 -1.36
N PHE A 360 23.77 -5.88 -2.28
CA PHE A 360 23.89 -6.13 -3.71
C PHE A 360 24.82 -5.10 -4.37
N LEU A 361 25.39 -5.49 -5.50
CA LEU A 361 26.28 -4.66 -6.31
C LEU A 361 25.89 -4.81 -7.77
N SER A 362 26.13 -3.81 -8.61
CA SER A 362 25.93 -3.91 -10.06
C SER A 362 26.95 -4.82 -10.75
N ALA A 363 26.72 -5.08 -12.03
CA ALA A 363 27.62 -5.90 -12.86
C ALA A 363 29.03 -5.31 -12.97
N ASP A 364 29.16 -3.98 -12.95
CA ASP A 364 30.44 -3.25 -12.90
C ASP A 364 31.23 -3.45 -11.59
N ARG A 365 30.60 -4.05 -10.56
CA ARG A 365 31.15 -4.26 -9.22
C ARG A 365 31.60 -2.99 -8.51
N ILE A 366 30.99 -1.85 -8.84
CA ILE A 366 31.29 -0.55 -8.24
C ILE A 366 30.02 0.03 -7.61
N THR A 367 28.89 -0.04 -8.31
CA THR A 367 27.66 0.65 -7.88
C THR A 367 26.83 -0.22 -6.94
N GLN A 368 26.59 0.24 -5.71
CA GLN A 368 25.70 -0.43 -4.76
C GLN A 368 24.28 -0.53 -5.31
N ARG A 369 23.64 -1.68 -5.11
CA ARG A 369 22.25 -1.93 -5.52
C ARG A 369 21.35 -2.15 -4.32
N SER A 370 20.12 -1.69 -4.46
CA SER A 370 19.04 -1.89 -3.51
C SER A 370 18.12 -3.03 -3.94
N ALA A 371 17.14 -3.35 -3.11
CA ALA A 371 16.09 -4.32 -3.43
C ALA A 371 15.36 -3.96 -4.73
N LEU A 372 15.20 -2.66 -5.05
CA LEU A 372 14.58 -2.21 -6.29
C LEU A 372 15.32 -2.73 -7.54
N GLY A 373 16.65 -2.66 -7.55
CA GLY A 373 17.41 -3.12 -8.71
C GLY A 373 17.41 -4.63 -8.89
N GLU A 374 17.43 -5.36 -7.77
CA GLU A 374 17.35 -6.82 -7.83
C GLU A 374 15.95 -7.30 -8.24
N VAL A 375 14.86 -6.73 -7.69
CA VAL A 375 13.51 -7.17 -8.08
C VAL A 375 13.24 -6.92 -9.56
N VAL A 376 13.62 -5.75 -10.07
CA VAL A 376 13.51 -5.42 -11.50
C VAL A 376 14.29 -6.41 -12.34
N SER A 377 15.55 -6.67 -11.98
CA SER A 377 16.39 -7.60 -12.72
C SER A 377 15.79 -9.01 -12.74
N VAL A 378 15.28 -9.48 -11.61
CA VAL A 378 14.67 -10.81 -11.52
C VAL A 378 13.38 -10.87 -12.33
N TRP A 379 12.49 -9.90 -12.19
CA TRP A 379 11.21 -9.91 -12.89
C TRP A 379 11.37 -9.71 -14.40
N MET A 380 12.30 -8.88 -14.86
CA MET A 380 12.60 -8.79 -16.30
C MET A 380 13.15 -10.09 -16.87
N ASN A 381 13.96 -10.83 -16.11
CA ASN A 381 14.42 -12.15 -16.54
C ASN A 381 13.30 -13.19 -16.58
N VAL A 382 12.31 -13.08 -15.69
CA VAL A 382 11.15 -13.99 -15.63
C VAL A 382 10.09 -13.60 -16.67
N MET A 383 9.96 -12.32 -16.98
CA MET A 383 8.95 -11.72 -17.84
C MET A 383 9.61 -10.73 -18.84
N PRO A 384 10.44 -11.22 -19.77
CA PRO A 384 11.28 -10.38 -20.63
C PRO A 384 10.50 -9.54 -21.64
N TYR A 385 9.25 -9.89 -21.91
CA TYR A 385 8.40 -9.21 -22.89
C TYR A 385 7.38 -8.26 -22.27
N ASN A 386 7.43 -8.10 -20.95
CA ASN A 386 6.44 -7.33 -20.20
C ASN A 386 6.85 -5.88 -20.05
N SER A 387 5.86 -4.99 -20.01
CA SER A 387 6.06 -3.57 -19.74
C SER A 387 6.06 -3.32 -18.24
N PHE A 388 7.03 -2.54 -17.76
CA PHE A 388 7.17 -2.20 -16.34
C PHE A 388 6.79 -0.73 -16.12
N VAL A 389 5.98 -0.43 -15.11
CA VAL A 389 5.66 0.94 -14.70
C VAL A 389 6.07 1.11 -13.25
N ILE A 390 7.05 1.95 -12.99
CA ILE A 390 7.67 2.08 -11.67
C ILE A 390 7.49 3.51 -11.21
N SER A 391 6.80 3.67 -10.09
CA SER A 391 6.45 4.98 -9.57
C SER A 391 7.06 5.22 -8.21
N GLY A 392 7.49 6.47 -7.97
CA GLY A 392 7.97 6.88 -6.67
C GLY A 392 8.04 8.39 -6.50
N THR A 393 8.15 8.80 -5.24
CA THR A 393 8.50 10.18 -4.87
C THR A 393 10.00 10.23 -4.61
N ASP A 394 10.72 11.17 -5.23
CA ASP A 394 12.18 11.30 -5.06
C ASP A 394 12.96 10.04 -5.49
N LEU A 395 12.48 9.39 -6.55
CA LEU A 395 13.23 8.30 -7.18
C LEU A 395 14.33 8.94 -8.02
N SER A 396 15.59 8.90 -7.57
CA SER A 396 16.67 9.44 -8.38
C SER A 396 16.81 8.61 -9.66
N VAL A 397 16.87 9.30 -10.81
CA VAL A 397 17.12 8.64 -12.10
C VAL A 397 18.41 7.84 -12.05
N LYS A 398 19.39 8.22 -11.22
CA LYS A 398 20.62 7.44 -10.97
C LYS A 398 20.39 6.13 -10.19
N ALA A 399 19.54 6.14 -9.15
CA ALA A 399 19.21 4.93 -8.39
C ALA A 399 18.48 3.90 -9.26
N VAL A 400 17.71 4.41 -10.22
CA VAL A 400 17.14 3.66 -11.32
C VAL A 400 18.23 3.26 -12.30
N ASP A 401 18.95 4.15 -12.96
CA ASP A 401 19.89 3.81 -14.04
C ASP A 401 20.96 2.79 -13.61
N GLY A 402 21.47 2.83 -12.37
CA GLY A 402 22.37 1.79 -11.85
C GLY A 402 21.70 0.41 -11.65
N SER A 403 20.39 0.42 -11.43
CA SER A 403 19.52 -0.76 -11.33
C SER A 403 19.11 -1.31 -12.71
N PHE A 404 18.78 -0.43 -13.66
CA PHE A 404 18.24 -0.77 -14.97
C PHE A 404 19.31 -0.92 -16.07
N GLY A 405 20.44 -0.22 -15.98
CA GLY A 405 21.45 -0.16 -17.04
C GLY A 405 22.10 -1.50 -17.41
N ALA A 406 22.02 -2.51 -16.54
CA ALA A 406 22.44 -3.89 -16.86
C ALA A 406 21.27 -4.89 -16.97
N ALA A 407 20.06 -4.51 -16.55
CA ALA A 407 18.88 -5.39 -16.54
C ALA A 407 17.97 -5.16 -17.77
N ILE A 408 17.85 -3.90 -18.21
CA ILE A 408 17.22 -3.57 -19.48
C ILE A 408 18.28 -3.77 -20.56
N LEU A 409 17.95 -4.53 -21.60
CA LEU A 409 18.76 -4.85 -22.78
C LEU A 409 19.26 -3.59 -23.56
N GLY A 410 20.06 -2.73 -22.93
CA GLY A 410 20.59 -1.50 -23.52
C GLY A 410 19.57 -0.40 -23.80
N ARG A 411 18.38 -0.40 -23.15
CA ARG A 411 17.36 0.65 -23.35
C ARG A 411 17.22 1.51 -22.10
N SER A 412 17.29 2.83 -22.28
CA SER A 412 17.01 3.77 -21.19
C SER A 412 15.52 3.73 -20.82
N PRO A 413 15.19 3.81 -19.53
CA PRO A 413 13.80 3.90 -19.11
C PRO A 413 13.15 5.18 -19.63
N LEU A 414 11.86 5.10 -19.94
CA LEU A 414 11.04 6.24 -20.33
C LEU A 414 10.65 7.01 -19.07
N VAL A 415 11.21 8.21 -18.88
CA VAL A 415 10.91 9.00 -17.68
C VAL A 415 9.75 9.96 -17.95
N ARG A 416 8.80 10.02 -17.01
CA ARG A 416 7.61 10.87 -17.06
C ARG A 416 7.50 11.68 -15.77
N PHE A 417 7.46 13.00 -15.93
CA PHE A 417 7.54 13.97 -14.83
C PHE A 417 6.28 14.83 -14.63
N ASN A 418 5.29 14.75 -15.52
CA ASN A 418 4.12 15.62 -15.48
C ASN A 418 2.86 14.88 -15.94
N THR A 419 2.41 13.93 -15.13
CA THR A 419 1.21 13.15 -15.44
C THR A 419 0.17 13.21 -14.34
N GLY A 420 0.36 14.02 -13.30
CA GLY A 420 -0.49 14.05 -12.11
C GLY A 420 -1.99 14.06 -12.42
N PHE A 421 -2.77 13.35 -11.61
CA PHE A 421 -4.24 13.43 -11.69
C PHE A 421 -4.76 14.78 -11.16
N LEU A 422 -3.95 15.45 -10.32
CA LEU A 422 -4.26 16.71 -9.64
C LEU A 422 -3.06 17.66 -9.70
N ASP A 423 -2.32 17.70 -10.80
CA ASP A 423 -1.11 18.52 -10.92
C ASP A 423 -1.36 19.98 -11.30
N THR A 424 -2.56 20.31 -11.79
CA THR A 424 -2.94 21.71 -12.06
C THR A 424 -4.07 22.19 -11.13
N PRO A 425 -4.08 23.48 -10.76
CA PRO A 425 -5.17 24.08 -9.98
C PRO A 425 -6.54 23.88 -10.63
N GLU A 426 -6.62 23.93 -11.96
CA GLU A 426 -7.88 23.79 -12.70
C GLU A 426 -8.45 22.36 -12.58
N LEU A 427 -7.59 21.34 -12.64
CA LEU A 427 -8.00 19.95 -12.44
C LEU A 427 -8.45 19.70 -11.00
N GLN A 428 -7.72 20.26 -10.02
CA GLN A 428 -8.12 20.22 -8.62
C GLN A 428 -9.47 20.90 -8.40
N GLU A 429 -9.64 22.11 -8.91
CA GLU A 429 -10.86 22.91 -8.78
C GLU A 429 -12.05 22.21 -9.47
N ARG A 430 -11.86 21.68 -10.68
CA ARG A 430 -12.89 20.91 -11.39
C ARG A 430 -13.33 19.68 -10.60
N TYR A 431 -12.38 18.97 -9.99
CA TYR A 431 -12.68 17.84 -9.13
C TYR A 431 -13.40 18.26 -7.84
N LEU A 432 -13.01 19.40 -7.27
CA LEU A 432 -13.66 19.96 -6.09
C LEU A 432 -15.09 20.38 -6.39
N TYR A 433 -15.37 21.06 -7.50
CA TYR A 433 -16.73 21.44 -7.88
C TYR A 433 -17.64 20.25 -8.20
N SER A 434 -17.08 19.16 -8.73
CA SER A 434 -17.87 17.95 -8.97
C SER A 434 -18.22 17.21 -7.67
N THR A 435 -17.41 17.39 -6.62
CA THR A 435 -17.55 16.69 -5.34
C THR A 435 -18.23 17.53 -4.25
N LEU A 436 -18.04 18.85 -4.27
CA LEU A 436 -18.53 19.83 -3.30
C LEU A 436 -19.58 20.73 -3.96
N ARG A 437 -20.69 21.01 -3.26
CA ARG A 437 -21.68 21.97 -3.78
C ARG A 437 -21.10 23.39 -3.85
N ALA A 438 -21.50 24.14 -4.88
CA ALA A 438 -21.13 25.54 -5.10
C ALA A 438 -21.37 26.44 -3.86
N SER A 439 -22.42 26.18 -3.08
CA SER A 439 -22.73 26.92 -1.84
C SER A 439 -21.72 26.76 -0.70
N HIS A 440 -20.82 25.76 -0.77
CA HIS A 440 -19.80 25.50 0.24
C HIS A 440 -18.41 26.00 -0.18
N ILE A 441 -18.20 26.29 -1.46
CA ILE A 441 -16.93 26.77 -2.02
C ILE A 441 -16.82 28.30 -1.83
N SER A 442 -17.93 29.00 -1.68
CA SER A 442 -18.02 30.45 -1.54
C SER A 442 -17.55 31.02 -0.18
N PHE A 443 -17.08 30.20 0.78
CA PHE A 443 -16.91 30.62 2.18
C PHE A 443 -15.47 30.62 2.76
N HIS A 444 -14.40 30.48 1.97
CA HIS A 444 -13.04 30.62 2.53
C HIS A 444 -12.11 31.57 1.75
N PRO A 445 -11.59 32.64 2.40
CA PRO A 445 -10.53 33.49 1.83
C PRO A 445 -9.21 32.74 1.55
N PHE A 446 -9.02 31.55 2.14
CA PHE A 446 -7.84 30.70 1.92
C PHE A 446 -7.73 30.16 0.48
N TRP A 447 -8.83 30.11 -0.27
CA TRP A 447 -8.83 29.63 -1.65
C TRP A 447 -8.51 30.74 -2.67
N LYS A 448 -8.63 32.02 -2.26
CA LYS A 448 -8.39 33.20 -3.12
C LYS A 448 -7.06 33.89 -2.84
N GLY A 449 -6.35 33.51 -1.76
CA GLY A 449 -4.99 33.97 -1.52
C GLY A 449 -4.05 33.22 -2.45
N ALA A 450 -3.42 33.94 -3.37
CA ALA A 450 -2.35 33.42 -4.22
C ALA A 450 -1.35 32.65 -3.35
N ALA A 451 -1.36 31.32 -3.47
CA ALA A 451 -0.19 30.56 -3.10
C ALA A 451 0.95 31.06 -3.99
N PRO A 452 2.13 31.40 -3.45
CA PRO A 452 3.26 31.79 -4.27
C PRO A 452 3.49 30.70 -5.32
N GLU A 453 3.82 31.12 -6.54
CA GLU A 453 3.99 30.24 -7.71
C GLU A 453 4.67 28.92 -7.31
N GLY A 454 3.94 27.80 -7.44
CA GLY A 454 4.48 26.45 -7.25
C GLY A 454 4.01 25.64 -6.04
N VAL A 455 3.11 26.14 -5.17
CA VAL A 455 2.58 25.32 -4.06
C VAL A 455 1.31 24.57 -4.48
N VAL A 456 1.47 23.28 -4.76
CA VAL A 456 0.39 22.32 -5.03
C VAL A 456 -0.31 21.97 -3.71
N LEU A 457 -1.63 22.18 -3.62
CA LEU A 457 -2.45 21.66 -2.51
C LEU A 457 -2.48 20.13 -2.58
N VAL A 458 -1.78 19.50 -1.64
CA VAL A 458 -1.63 18.04 -1.54
C VAL A 458 -2.96 17.40 -1.11
N LEU A 459 -3.22 16.13 -1.49
CA LEU A 459 -4.37 15.32 -1.05
C LEU A 459 -4.56 15.24 0.48
N ALA A 460 -3.52 15.46 1.28
CA ALA A 460 -3.59 15.41 2.75
C ALA A 460 -4.50 16.52 3.36
N PRO A 461 -4.38 17.79 2.92
CA PRO A 461 -5.37 18.83 3.19
C PRO A 461 -6.81 18.43 2.86
N TRP A 462 -7.06 17.64 1.82
CA TRP A 462 -8.43 17.33 1.38
C TRP A 462 -9.17 16.34 2.29
N GLN A 463 -8.52 15.24 2.70
CA GLN A 463 -9.12 14.34 3.69
C GLN A 463 -9.36 15.12 4.99
N ALA A 464 -8.37 15.91 5.42
CA ALA A 464 -8.52 16.81 6.56
C ALA A 464 -9.64 17.85 6.38
N CYS A 465 -9.90 18.32 5.17
CA CYS A 465 -11.00 19.23 4.83
C CYS A 465 -12.36 18.56 4.83
N ILE A 466 -12.51 17.32 4.32
CA ILE A 466 -13.74 16.54 4.50
C ILE A 466 -13.98 16.28 5.98
N TYR A 467 -12.96 15.87 6.73
CA TYR A 467 -13.09 15.69 8.18
C TYR A 467 -13.45 16.99 8.89
N SER A 468 -12.89 18.12 8.47
CA SER A 468 -13.24 19.46 8.98
C SER A 468 -14.67 19.89 8.60
N TYR A 469 -15.11 19.55 7.40
CA TYR A 469 -16.48 19.78 6.90
C TYR A 469 -17.50 18.97 7.70
N LEU A 470 -17.22 17.69 7.93
CA LEU A 470 -18.03 16.79 8.75
C LEU A 470 -18.08 17.27 10.21
N HIS A 471 -16.95 17.68 10.78
CA HIS A 471 -16.90 18.25 12.14
C HIS A 471 -17.71 19.55 12.27
N ARG A 472 -17.59 20.49 11.32
CA ARG A 472 -18.30 21.78 11.41
C ARG A 472 -19.80 21.66 11.18
N SER A 473 -20.24 20.71 10.37
CA SER A 473 -21.66 20.47 10.12
C SER A 473 -22.34 19.88 11.36
N ALA A 474 -21.65 19.01 12.12
CA ALA A 474 -22.10 18.51 13.41
C ALA A 474 -22.10 19.59 14.52
N SER A 475 -21.11 20.49 14.51
CA SER A 475 -20.97 21.55 15.54
C SER A 475 -21.97 22.71 15.41
N ARG A 476 -22.72 22.83 14.30
CA ARG A 476 -23.75 23.87 14.14
C ARG A 476 -25.01 23.65 14.99
N ARG A 477 -25.11 22.55 15.75
CA ARG A 477 -26.21 22.30 16.70
C ARG A 477 -25.98 22.81 18.13
N TRP A 478 -24.84 23.40 18.46
CA TRP A 478 -24.49 23.80 19.84
C TRP A 478 -24.29 25.30 20.08
N LEU A 479 -24.65 26.16 19.14
CA LEU A 479 -24.52 27.62 19.29
C LEU A 479 -25.82 28.34 18.94
N PHE A 480 -26.87 28.08 19.71
CA PHE A 480 -28.00 29.02 19.86
C PHE A 480 -28.66 28.81 21.24
N GLN A 481 -28.11 29.48 22.26
CA GLN A 481 -28.89 29.99 23.39
C GLN A 481 -28.55 31.48 23.53
N PRO A 482 -29.54 32.40 23.51
CA PRO A 482 -29.29 33.81 23.70
C PRO A 482 -29.43 34.14 25.20
N SER A 483 -28.34 34.54 25.86
CA SER A 483 -28.33 35.60 26.88
C SER A 483 -26.97 35.73 27.57
N GLN A 484 -26.64 36.99 27.89
CA GLN A 484 -25.50 37.50 28.67
C GLN A 484 -24.25 37.88 27.85
N GLY A 485 -23.87 39.14 28.03
CA GLY A 485 -22.92 39.93 27.22
C GLY A 485 -21.44 39.68 27.50
N PRO A 486 -20.56 40.55 26.97
CA PRO A 486 -19.26 40.17 26.46
C PRO A 486 -18.16 40.37 27.50
N GLU A 487 -17.30 39.38 27.69
CA GLU A 487 -15.91 39.61 28.13
C GLU A 487 -15.05 38.36 27.89
N HIS A 488 -13.92 38.58 27.21
CA HIS A 488 -12.74 37.72 27.09
C HIS A 488 -12.86 36.30 26.52
N VAL A 489 -12.90 36.17 25.19
CA VAL A 489 -12.31 35.01 24.48
C VAL A 489 -11.78 35.47 23.11
N HIS A 490 -10.50 35.86 23.01
CA HIS A 490 -9.91 36.09 21.67
C HIS A 490 -8.42 35.70 21.49
N GLU A 491 -7.76 34.99 22.42
CA GLU A 491 -6.31 34.73 22.29
C GLU A 491 -5.84 33.27 22.16
N ASP A 492 -6.67 32.24 22.37
CA ASP A 492 -6.13 30.86 22.47
C ASP A 492 -6.11 30.02 21.17
N CYS A 493 -6.79 30.42 20.10
CA CYS A 493 -6.77 29.66 18.84
C CYS A 493 -5.57 29.97 17.92
N SER A 494 -4.87 31.07 18.16
CA SER A 494 -3.79 31.55 17.27
C SER A 494 -2.43 30.89 17.55
N ARG A 495 -2.22 30.36 18.76
CA ARG A 495 -0.92 29.81 19.19
C ARG A 495 -0.71 28.32 18.88
N ILE A 496 -1.78 27.54 18.71
CA ILE A 496 -1.65 26.09 18.51
C ILE A 496 -1.31 25.74 17.03
N HIS A 497 -1.52 26.69 16.10
CA HIS A 497 -1.32 26.44 14.67
C HIS A 497 0.01 26.96 14.07
N SER A 498 0.71 27.92 14.68
CA SER A 498 2.00 28.42 14.15
C SER A 498 3.17 27.46 14.39
N ASP A 499 3.18 26.77 15.54
CA ASP A 499 4.38 26.07 16.01
C ASP A 499 4.61 24.70 15.37
N ARG A 500 3.60 24.16 14.66
CA ARG A 500 3.72 22.85 13.98
C ARG A 500 4.08 22.91 12.50
N TRP A 501 4.03 24.08 11.87
CA TRP A 501 4.24 24.20 10.42
C TRP A 501 5.35 25.18 10.02
N GLY A 502 5.79 26.08 10.91
CA GLY A 502 6.89 27.02 10.62
C GLY A 502 8.25 26.37 10.37
N GLY A 503 8.50 25.15 10.91
CA GLY A 503 9.80 24.48 10.79
C GLY A 503 10.00 23.60 9.56
N ILE A 504 8.99 23.43 8.68
CA ILE A 504 9.05 22.53 7.52
C ILE A 504 9.30 23.29 6.20
N CYS A 505 9.20 24.62 6.18
CA CYS A 505 9.45 25.43 4.99
C CYS A 505 10.88 25.99 4.85
N GLU A 506 11.80 25.69 5.78
CA GLU A 506 13.20 26.18 5.74
C GLU A 506 14.27 25.08 5.56
N ARG A 507 13.91 23.90 5.02
CA ARG A 507 14.91 22.89 4.58
C ARG A 507 14.57 22.24 3.25
#